data_AF-A0A9W9R1F4-F1
#
_entry.id   AF-A0A9W9R1F4-F1
#
_cell.length_a   1.000
_cell.length_b   1.000
_cell.length_c   1.000
_cell.angle_alpha   90.00
_cell.angle_beta   90.00
_cell.angle_gamma   90.00
#
_symmetry.space_group_name_H-M   'P 1'
#
loop_
_entity.id
_entity.type
_entity.pdbx_description
1 polymer ?
#
loop_
_entity_poly.entity_id
_entity_poly.type
_entity_poly.pdbx_seq_one_letter_code
_entity_poly.pdbx_strand_id
1 'polypeptide(L)'
;MISTSGPAAGDLSSLCQFQGFALQMFPVADVLWTFAMAMDTYLVVFHHFDTQSLRKLEIKYTAVITTLSFIPAFVFLFIRGQEKGAIYGDETIWCSVSRKWMLLRIIFYYAPVWLIIVIVLMLYILIGIEITRVRDEFKLTDDDHIVLTSGNSASSVTTTVETNSKRGPAPDPESIPPPQPPSAFKRSLAAYQASKQRRVSLRQYVIMPSLFFLAMLTTWIAPTINRIAEFVHHKHGTFPLLVSVSTLGSLRGFWNGVIFVTIGMKGWKRRASERRIALRQTRDGRR
;
A
#
# COMPACT_ATOMS: atom_id res chain seq x y z
N MET A 1 21.66 11.40 27.45
CA MET A 1 20.65 11.03 26.44
C MET A 1 20.60 9.51 26.37
N ILE A 2 19.41 8.88 26.31
CA ILE A 2 19.27 7.41 26.33
C ILE A 2 20.17 6.72 25.27
N SER A 3 20.42 7.41 24.15
CA SER A 3 21.27 6.92 23.06
C SER A 3 22.72 6.67 23.49
N THR A 4 23.34 7.62 24.20
CA THR A 4 24.76 7.54 24.61
C THR A 4 24.97 6.87 25.96
N SER A 5 23.92 6.73 26.76
CA SER A 5 23.97 6.05 28.06
C SER A 5 24.27 4.56 27.95
N GLY A 6 23.84 3.89 26.86
CA GLY A 6 24.16 2.48 26.60
C GLY A 6 25.66 2.28 26.37
N PRO A 7 26.27 2.95 25.38
CA PRO A 7 27.71 2.96 25.16
C PRO A 7 28.53 3.28 26.41
N ALA A 8 28.13 4.31 27.16
CA ALA A 8 28.83 4.73 28.37
C ALA A 8 28.78 3.69 29.50
N ALA A 9 27.74 2.85 29.56
CA ALA A 9 27.62 1.76 30.51
C ALA A 9 28.45 0.51 30.11
N GLY A 10 28.97 0.47 28.88
CA GLY A 10 29.79 -0.60 28.34
C GLY A 10 29.01 -1.71 27.63
N ASP A 11 29.70 -2.44 26.77
CA ASP A 11 29.12 -3.45 25.86
C ASP A 11 28.36 -4.56 26.58
N LEU A 12 28.81 -4.97 27.77
CA LEU A 12 28.20 -6.04 28.57
C LEU A 12 27.01 -5.56 29.41
N SER A 13 26.73 -4.26 29.45
CA SER A 13 25.62 -3.74 30.23
C SER A 13 24.27 -4.18 29.64
N SER A 14 23.30 -4.45 30.51
CA SER A 14 21.94 -4.79 30.10
C SER A 14 21.29 -3.69 29.26
N LEU A 15 21.64 -2.42 29.54
CA LEU A 15 21.16 -1.27 28.78
C LEU A 15 21.67 -1.30 27.33
N CYS A 16 22.97 -1.54 27.13
CA CYS A 16 23.58 -1.62 25.81
C CYS A 16 23.04 -2.81 25.00
N GLN A 17 22.90 -3.97 25.63
CA GLN A 17 22.33 -5.17 25.01
C GLN A 17 20.87 -4.96 24.60
N PHE A 18 20.05 -4.37 25.47
CA PHE A 18 18.65 -4.05 25.15
C PHE A 18 18.54 -3.04 24.00
N GLN A 19 19.37 -2.01 24.00
CA GLN A 19 19.42 -1.03 22.92
C GLN A 19 19.80 -1.68 21.58
N GLY A 20 20.82 -2.55 21.57
CA GLY A 20 21.22 -3.30 20.40
C GLY A 20 20.12 -4.24 19.89
N PHE A 21 19.46 -4.95 20.79
CA PHE A 21 18.30 -5.79 20.48
C PHE A 21 17.17 -4.99 19.82
N ALA A 22 16.78 -3.87 20.43
CA ALA A 22 15.69 -3.02 19.92
C ALA A 22 16.02 -2.44 18.54
N LEU A 23 17.26 -1.97 18.35
CA LEU A 23 17.72 -1.44 17.06
C LEU A 23 17.88 -2.52 15.98
N GLN A 24 18.02 -3.80 16.35
CA GLN A 24 18.01 -4.90 15.41
C GLN A 24 16.57 -5.31 15.03
N MET A 25 15.68 -5.44 16.02
CA MET A 25 14.34 -6.00 15.84
C MET A 25 13.38 -5.03 15.14
N PHE A 26 13.21 -3.81 15.69
CA PHE A 26 12.13 -2.92 15.27
C PHE A 26 12.28 -2.38 13.84
N PRO A 27 13.48 -1.98 13.37
CA PRO A 27 13.62 -1.52 11.99
C PRO A 27 13.37 -2.61 10.94
N VAL A 28 13.75 -3.86 11.23
CA VAL A 28 13.47 -4.99 10.33
C VAL A 28 11.97 -5.28 10.31
N ALA A 29 11.32 -5.27 11.49
CA ALA A 29 9.88 -5.43 11.58
C ALA A 29 9.12 -4.34 10.81
N ASP A 30 9.54 -3.08 10.89
CA ASP A 30 8.94 -1.94 10.17
C ASP A 30 8.98 -2.14 8.64
N VAL A 31 10.10 -2.60 8.10
CA VAL A 31 10.23 -2.91 6.65
C VAL A 31 9.32 -4.08 6.25
N LEU A 32 9.26 -5.14 7.07
CA LEU A 32 8.38 -6.28 6.82
C LEU A 32 6.90 -5.90 6.90
N TRP A 33 6.52 -5.00 7.82
CA TRP A 33 5.17 -4.44 7.89
C TRP A 33 4.83 -3.58 6.68
N THR A 34 5.82 -2.83 6.16
CA THR A 34 5.66 -2.11 4.90
C THR A 34 5.39 -3.05 3.74
N PHE A 35 6.06 -4.21 3.70
CA PHE A 35 5.79 -5.25 2.72
C PHE A 35 4.40 -5.86 2.86
N ALA A 36 3.94 -6.14 4.09
CA ALA A 36 2.57 -6.59 4.33
C ALA A 36 1.54 -5.56 3.83
N MET A 37 1.75 -4.27 4.09
CA MET A 37 0.88 -3.20 3.56
C MET A 37 0.86 -3.14 2.03
N ALA A 38 2.01 -3.35 1.39
CA ALA A 38 2.10 -3.41 -0.07
C ALA A 38 1.36 -4.65 -0.62
N MET A 39 1.50 -5.79 0.04
CA MET A 39 0.78 -7.03 -0.30
C MET A 39 -0.73 -6.87 -0.15
N ASP A 40 -1.21 -6.24 0.92
CA ASP A 40 -2.63 -5.96 1.10
C ASP A 40 -3.18 -5.07 0.00
N THR A 41 -2.43 -4.03 -0.39
CA THR A 41 -2.81 -3.15 -1.49
C THR A 41 -2.88 -3.92 -2.81
N TYR A 42 -1.89 -4.80 -3.07
CA TYR A 42 -1.89 -5.68 -4.23
C TYR A 42 -3.12 -6.60 -4.27
N LEU A 43 -3.43 -7.28 -3.16
CA LEU A 43 -4.58 -8.20 -3.06
C LEU A 43 -5.92 -7.47 -3.22
N VAL A 44 -6.04 -6.24 -2.71
CA VAL A 44 -7.25 -5.41 -2.89
C VAL A 44 -7.44 -4.99 -4.34
N VAL A 45 -6.36 -4.59 -5.02
CA VAL A 45 -6.41 -4.09 -6.40
C VAL A 45 -6.66 -5.21 -7.41
N PHE A 46 -5.89 -6.29 -7.34
CA PHE A 46 -5.93 -7.37 -8.34
C PHE A 46 -6.89 -8.50 -8.02
N HIS A 47 -7.04 -8.86 -6.74
CA HIS A 47 -7.85 -10.01 -6.32
C HIS A 47 -9.15 -9.63 -5.61
N HIS A 48 -9.43 -8.32 -5.46
CA HIS A 48 -10.65 -7.79 -4.84
C HIS A 48 -10.96 -8.43 -3.47
N PHE A 49 -9.93 -8.64 -2.65
CA PHE A 49 -10.10 -9.21 -1.32
C PHE A 49 -11.03 -8.36 -0.45
N ASP A 50 -11.96 -9.04 0.25
CA ASP A 50 -12.81 -8.37 1.24
C ASP A 50 -12.05 -8.10 2.55
N THR A 51 -12.53 -7.08 3.28
CA THR A 51 -11.98 -6.63 4.56
C THR A 51 -11.88 -7.73 5.61
N GLN A 52 -12.83 -8.69 5.63
CA GLN A 52 -12.76 -9.80 6.58
C GLN A 52 -11.62 -10.78 6.28
N SER A 53 -11.34 -11.02 5.00
CA SER A 53 -10.26 -11.90 4.57
C SER A 53 -8.89 -11.28 4.87
N LEU A 54 -8.75 -9.97 4.65
CA LEU A 54 -7.53 -9.21 5.00
C LEU A 54 -7.24 -9.28 6.50
N ARG A 55 -8.24 -9.12 7.36
CA ARG A 55 -8.05 -9.20 8.81
C ARG A 55 -7.54 -10.57 9.28
N LYS A 56 -7.99 -11.66 8.65
CA LYS A 56 -7.44 -13.01 8.94
C LYS A 56 -5.99 -13.14 8.49
N LEU A 57 -5.62 -12.47 7.40
CA LEU A 57 -4.26 -12.46 6.87
C LEU A 57 -3.32 -11.61 7.73
N GLU A 58 -3.80 -10.49 8.27
CA GLU A 58 -3.07 -9.62 9.21
C GLU A 58 -2.57 -10.38 10.45
N ILE A 59 -3.37 -11.30 10.99
CA ILE A 59 -2.96 -12.16 12.11
C ILE A 59 -1.78 -13.05 11.69
N LYS A 60 -1.81 -13.59 10.47
CA LYS A 60 -0.72 -14.41 9.93
C LYS A 60 0.54 -13.56 9.72
N TYR A 61 0.40 -12.36 9.15
CA TYR A 61 1.52 -11.43 9.01
C TYR A 61 2.13 -11.08 10.35
N THR A 62 1.31 -10.77 11.36
CA THR A 62 1.79 -10.46 12.71
C THR A 62 2.66 -11.60 13.25
N ALA A 63 2.17 -12.85 13.19
CA ALA A 63 2.93 -14.00 13.65
C ALA A 63 4.26 -14.18 12.88
N VAL A 64 4.23 -14.08 11.56
CA VAL A 64 5.42 -14.26 10.71
C VAL A 64 6.44 -13.14 10.93
N ILE A 65 6.02 -11.88 10.89
CA ILE A 65 6.88 -10.71 11.02
C ILE A 65 7.52 -10.66 12.40
N THR A 66 6.74 -10.90 13.46
CA THR A 66 7.27 -10.96 14.83
C THR A 66 8.31 -12.06 14.94
N THR A 67 8.05 -13.26 14.39
CA THR A 67 8.99 -14.38 14.46
C THR A 67 10.27 -14.08 13.69
N LEU A 68 10.16 -13.61 12.44
CA LEU A 68 11.31 -13.37 11.55
C LEU A 68 12.23 -12.24 12.06
N SER A 69 11.66 -11.21 12.68
CA SER A 69 12.44 -10.09 13.25
C SER A 69 12.97 -10.40 14.65
N PHE A 70 12.21 -11.13 15.48
CA PHE A 70 12.61 -11.45 16.85
C PHE A 70 13.73 -12.49 16.90
N ILE A 71 13.65 -13.56 16.11
CA ILE A 71 14.60 -14.68 16.21
C ILE A 71 16.06 -14.21 16.05
N PRO A 72 16.45 -13.48 14.98
CA PRO A 72 17.84 -13.05 14.83
C PRO A 72 18.28 -12.12 15.98
N ALA A 73 17.40 -11.20 16.39
CA ALA A 73 17.70 -10.25 17.46
C ALA A 73 17.88 -10.96 18.82
N PHE A 74 17.05 -11.96 19.10
CA PHE A 74 17.13 -12.75 20.33
C PHE A 74 18.36 -13.66 20.34
N VAL A 75 18.63 -14.37 19.24
CA VAL A 75 19.80 -15.25 19.12
C VAL A 75 21.12 -14.48 19.31
N PHE A 76 21.20 -13.24 18.80
CA PHE A 76 22.40 -12.41 18.92
C PHE A 76 22.74 -12.01 20.37
N LEU A 77 21.78 -12.07 21.31
CA LEU A 77 22.06 -11.81 22.74
C LEU A 77 22.93 -12.90 23.38
N PHE A 78 22.84 -14.14 22.89
CA PHE A 78 23.50 -15.29 23.51
C PHE A 78 24.84 -15.64 22.87
N ILE A 79 25.07 -15.22 21.63
CA ILE A 79 26.32 -15.52 20.94
C ILE A 79 27.43 -14.59 21.43
N ARG A 80 28.50 -15.19 21.96
CA ARG A 80 29.73 -14.51 22.38
C ARG A 80 30.90 -15.20 21.70
N GLY A 81 31.66 -14.45 20.90
CA GLY A 81 32.89 -14.98 20.30
C GLY A 81 34.05 -14.89 21.29
N GLN A 82 34.90 -15.92 21.31
CA GLN A 82 36.11 -16.00 22.16
C GLN A 82 37.02 -14.77 22.00
N GLU A 83 37.27 -14.31 20.76
CA GLU A 83 38.13 -13.13 20.51
C GLU A 83 37.36 -11.83 20.27
N LYS A 84 36.15 -11.92 19.73
CA LYS A 84 35.37 -10.72 19.30
C LYS A 84 34.45 -10.18 20.40
N GLY A 85 34.13 -10.98 21.43
CA GLY A 85 33.20 -10.60 22.49
C GLY A 85 31.74 -10.75 22.07
N ALA A 86 30.85 -10.02 22.77
CA ALA A 86 29.41 -9.99 22.48
C ALA A 86 29.12 -9.42 21.08
N ILE A 87 28.01 -9.86 20.47
CA ILE A 87 27.58 -9.35 19.16
C ILE A 87 27.12 -7.89 19.27
N TYR A 88 26.31 -7.57 20.27
CA TYR A 88 25.92 -6.19 20.54
C TYR A 88 26.99 -5.46 21.36
N GLY A 89 27.30 -4.23 20.93
CA GLY A 89 28.28 -3.36 21.58
C GLY A 89 28.21 -1.94 21.04
N ASP A 90 29.13 -1.08 21.49
CA ASP A 90 29.16 0.33 21.14
C ASP A 90 29.42 0.57 19.64
N GLU A 91 28.60 1.48 19.09
CA GLU A 91 28.70 2.00 17.72
C GLU A 91 28.69 3.53 17.75
N THR A 92 29.50 4.13 18.61
CA THR A 92 29.75 5.59 18.78
C THR A 92 28.64 6.35 19.50
N ILE A 93 27.40 6.23 19.04
CA ILE A 93 26.26 7.03 19.54
C ILE A 93 25.10 6.19 20.06
N TRP A 94 25.13 4.88 19.84
CA TRP A 94 24.20 3.89 20.39
C TRP A 94 24.87 2.53 20.40
N CYS A 95 24.33 1.61 21.18
CA CYS A 95 24.69 0.19 21.08
C CYS A 95 23.95 -0.51 19.94
N SER A 96 24.67 -1.26 19.13
CA SER A 96 24.16 -2.01 17.97
C SER A 96 25.03 -3.25 17.75
N VAL A 97 24.75 -4.07 16.73
CA VAL A 97 25.70 -5.11 16.29
C VAL A 97 27.06 -4.46 16.02
N SER A 98 28.06 -4.86 16.80
CA SER A 98 29.41 -4.31 16.81
C SER A 98 30.11 -4.47 15.47
N ARG A 99 30.99 -3.53 15.12
CA ARG A 99 31.81 -3.57 13.90
C ARG A 99 32.61 -4.87 13.73
N LYS A 100 33.02 -5.52 14.82
CA LYS A 100 33.72 -6.82 14.78
C LYS A 100 32.88 -7.93 14.12
N TRP A 101 31.56 -7.78 14.16
CA TRP A 101 30.55 -8.67 13.61
C TRP A 101 29.80 -8.03 12.42
N MET A 102 30.42 -7.07 11.73
CA MET A 102 29.80 -6.34 10.62
C MET A 102 29.23 -7.24 9.52
N LEU A 103 29.85 -8.40 9.24
CA LEU A 103 29.32 -9.38 8.28
C LEU A 103 27.94 -9.91 8.69
N LEU A 104 27.73 -10.25 9.97
CA LEU A 104 26.42 -10.70 10.46
C LEU A 104 25.38 -9.60 10.30
N ARG A 105 25.76 -8.34 10.54
CA ARG A 105 24.87 -7.20 10.32
C ARG A 105 24.51 -7.04 8.85
N ILE A 106 25.44 -7.22 7.92
CA ILE A 106 25.12 -7.13 6.49
C ILE A 106 24.15 -8.26 6.09
N ILE A 107 24.42 -9.49 6.50
CA ILE A 107 23.65 -10.69 6.11
C ILE A 107 22.24 -10.71 6.74
N PHE A 108 22.12 -10.39 8.04
CA PHE A 108 20.87 -10.54 8.79
C PHE A 108 20.07 -9.24 8.96
N TYR A 109 20.62 -8.09 8.53
CA TYR A 109 19.94 -6.81 8.66
C TYR A 109 19.84 -6.07 7.33
N TYR A 110 20.96 -5.70 6.70
CA TYR A 110 20.92 -4.87 5.49
C TYR A 110 20.45 -5.62 4.24
N ALA A 111 20.96 -6.83 3.99
CA ALA A 111 20.61 -7.59 2.79
C ALA A 111 19.12 -7.97 2.74
N PRO A 112 18.49 -8.48 3.82
CA PRO A 112 17.06 -8.78 3.83
C PRO A 112 16.21 -7.52 3.67
N VAL A 113 16.60 -6.41 4.32
CA VAL A 113 15.89 -5.13 4.21
C VAL A 113 15.88 -4.63 2.77
N TRP A 114 17.04 -4.56 2.12
CA TRP A 114 17.11 -4.08 0.73
C TRP A 114 16.38 -5.00 -0.25
N LEU A 115 16.45 -6.32 -0.04
CA LEU A 115 15.67 -7.27 -0.84
C LEU A 115 14.17 -6.98 -0.73
N ILE A 116 13.65 -6.80 0.48
CA ILE A 116 12.24 -6.47 0.70
C ILE A 116 11.88 -5.10 0.12
N ILE A 117 12.72 -4.08 0.27
CA ILE A 117 12.50 -2.75 -0.34
C ILE A 117 12.34 -2.86 -1.86
N VAL A 118 13.20 -3.64 -2.53
CA VAL A 118 13.11 -3.87 -3.98
C VAL A 118 11.82 -4.61 -4.35
N ILE A 119 11.45 -5.64 -3.60
CA ILE A 119 10.19 -6.37 -3.84
C ILE A 119 8.98 -5.43 -3.68
N VAL A 120 8.95 -4.61 -2.63
CA VAL A 120 7.88 -3.62 -2.41
C VAL A 120 7.82 -2.59 -3.52
N LEU A 121 8.98 -2.09 -3.98
CA LEU A 121 9.05 -1.18 -5.13
C LEU A 121 8.39 -1.81 -6.36
N MET A 122 8.73 -3.07 -6.67
CA MET A 122 8.15 -3.79 -7.80
C MET A 122 6.63 -3.96 -7.66
N LEU A 123 6.14 -4.32 -6.47
CA LEU A 123 4.70 -4.42 -6.22
C LEU A 123 3.98 -3.08 -6.46
N TYR A 124 4.53 -1.96 -5.98
CA TYR A 124 3.91 -0.65 -6.22
C TYR A 124 3.98 -0.20 -7.68
N ILE A 125 5.05 -0.55 -8.40
CA ILE A 125 5.12 -0.30 -9.85
C ILE A 125 4.02 -1.09 -10.57
N LEU A 126 3.84 -2.38 -10.26
CA LEU A 126 2.78 -3.21 -10.84
C LEU A 126 1.38 -2.67 -10.54
N ILE A 127 1.12 -2.29 -9.28
CA ILE A 127 -0.13 -1.65 -8.87
C ILE A 127 -0.34 -0.33 -9.63
N GLY A 128 0.71 0.47 -9.79
CA GLY A 128 0.67 1.74 -10.52
C GLY A 128 0.30 1.56 -11.99
N ILE A 129 0.92 0.58 -12.66
CA ILE A 129 0.64 0.25 -14.07
C ILE A 129 -0.82 -0.19 -14.25
N GLU A 130 -1.31 -1.07 -13.39
CA GLU A 130 -2.70 -1.55 -13.47
C GLU A 130 -3.71 -0.42 -13.27
N ILE A 131 -3.44 0.50 -12.35
CA ILE A 131 -4.29 1.66 -12.11
C ILE A 131 -4.30 2.60 -13.33
N THR A 132 -3.16 2.79 -13.99
CA THR A 132 -3.13 3.58 -15.23
C THR A 132 -3.92 2.91 -16.34
N ARG A 133 -3.79 1.59 -16.49
CA ARG A 133 -4.55 0.79 -17.47
C ARG A 133 -6.06 0.90 -17.27
N VAL A 134 -6.53 0.65 -16.05
CA VAL A 134 -7.95 0.76 -15.69
C VAL A 134 -8.47 2.18 -15.92
N ARG A 135 -7.67 3.20 -15.62
CA ARG A 135 -8.07 4.60 -15.85
C ARG A 135 -8.20 4.92 -17.35
N ASP A 136 -7.34 4.36 -18.18
CA ASP A 136 -7.40 4.57 -19.63
C ASP A 136 -8.60 3.84 -20.25
N GLU A 137 -8.96 2.65 -19.74
CA GLU A 137 -10.21 1.95 -20.12
C GLU A 137 -11.47 2.80 -19.82
N PHE A 138 -11.50 3.47 -18.66
CA PHE A 138 -12.61 4.37 -18.34
C PHE A 138 -12.67 5.62 -19.21
N LYS A 139 -11.52 6.19 -19.61
CA LYS A 139 -11.48 7.35 -20.51
C LYS A 139 -11.99 6.99 -21.90
N LEU A 140 -11.57 5.85 -22.44
CA LEU A 140 -12.03 5.35 -23.73
C LEU A 140 -13.54 5.07 -23.73
N THR A 141 -14.06 4.53 -22.62
CA THR A 141 -15.51 4.27 -22.48
C THR A 141 -16.34 5.56 -22.37
N ASP A 142 -15.82 6.61 -21.73
CA ASP A 142 -16.47 7.93 -21.65
C ASP A 142 -16.52 8.63 -23.02
N ASP A 143 -15.44 8.53 -23.80
CA ASP A 143 -15.38 9.06 -25.17
C ASP A 143 -16.33 8.32 -26.14
N ASP A 144 -16.46 6.99 -26.02
CA ASP A 144 -17.39 6.18 -26.84
C ASP A 144 -18.88 6.46 -26.52
N HIS A 145 -19.19 7.11 -25.40
CA HIS A 145 -20.56 7.51 -25.04
C HIS A 145 -21.03 8.84 -25.65
N ILE A 146 -20.20 9.52 -26.48
CA ILE A 146 -20.59 10.74 -27.21
C ILE A 146 -20.72 10.48 -28.71
N VAL A 147 -21.51 9.48 -29.12
CA VAL A 147 -22.15 9.50 -30.45
C VAL A 147 -23.52 8.84 -30.31
N LEU A 148 -24.57 9.65 -30.27
CA LEU A 148 -25.76 9.51 -31.10
C LEU A 148 -26.77 10.60 -30.74
N THR A 149 -27.20 11.30 -31.80
CA THR A 149 -28.29 12.30 -31.88
C THR A 149 -27.86 13.76 -31.75
N SER A 150 -27.42 14.31 -32.87
CA SER A 150 -28.02 15.56 -33.37
C SER A 150 -27.82 15.62 -34.89
N GLY A 151 -28.66 14.88 -35.61
CA GLY A 151 -28.86 15.09 -37.03
C GLY A 151 -29.81 16.26 -37.22
N ASN A 152 -29.29 17.47 -37.32
CA ASN A 152 -30.02 18.63 -37.84
C ASN A 152 -29.20 19.26 -38.97
N SER A 153 -29.57 18.93 -40.21
CA SER A 153 -29.32 19.77 -41.36
C SER A 153 -30.54 19.67 -42.27
N ALA A 154 -31.37 20.70 -42.17
CA ALA A 154 -32.40 20.97 -43.14
C ALA A 154 -31.74 21.42 -44.45
N SER A 155 -32.11 20.78 -45.55
CA SER A 155 -32.11 21.38 -46.88
C SER A 155 -33.16 20.65 -47.73
N SER A 156 -34.15 21.44 -48.13
CA SER A 156 -35.20 21.14 -49.10
C SER A 156 -34.65 20.67 -50.44
N VAL A 157 -35.24 19.65 -51.06
CA VAL A 157 -35.58 19.64 -52.50
C VAL A 157 -36.75 18.69 -52.73
N THR A 158 -37.85 19.24 -53.24
CA THR A 158 -38.98 18.55 -53.86
C THR A 158 -38.52 17.85 -55.14
N THR A 159 -38.80 16.56 -55.31
CA THR A 159 -39.06 15.99 -56.64
C THR A 159 -40.04 14.83 -56.56
N THR A 160 -41.24 15.12 -57.04
CA THR A 160 -42.29 14.19 -57.45
C THR A 160 -41.83 13.30 -58.59
N VAL A 161 -42.00 11.98 -58.48
CA VAL A 161 -42.24 11.11 -59.65
C VAL A 161 -43.27 10.05 -59.27
N GLU A 162 -44.45 10.18 -59.88
CA GLU A 162 -45.47 9.14 -59.97
C GLU A 162 -44.96 7.97 -60.81
N THR A 163 -45.27 6.72 -60.43
CA THR A 163 -45.75 5.72 -61.40
C THR A 163 -46.68 4.72 -60.71
N ASN A 164 -47.77 4.43 -61.39
CA ASN A 164 -49.02 3.84 -60.92
C ASN A 164 -49.17 2.40 -61.44
N SER A 165 -49.54 1.41 -60.61
CA SER A 165 -50.41 0.30 -61.06
C SER A 165 -50.88 -0.69 -59.97
N LYS A 166 -52.21 -0.69 -59.81
CA LYS A 166 -53.16 -1.82 -59.69
C LYS A 166 -53.36 -2.61 -58.38
N ARG A 167 -54.44 -2.21 -57.68
CA ARG A 167 -55.73 -2.92 -57.40
C ARG A 167 -55.74 -4.28 -56.64
N GLY A 168 -56.41 -4.27 -55.47
CA GLY A 168 -57.36 -5.33 -55.04
C GLY A 168 -57.12 -5.95 -53.64
N PRO A 169 -58.16 -6.36 -52.88
CA PRO A 169 -58.17 -6.37 -51.40
C PRO A 169 -57.96 -7.74 -50.71
N ALA A 170 -57.65 -7.70 -49.39
CA ALA A 170 -57.52 -8.79 -48.40
C ALA A 170 -58.86 -9.57 -48.15
N PRO A 171 -58.95 -10.75 -47.45
CA PRO A 171 -58.27 -11.11 -46.17
C PRO A 171 -57.81 -12.60 -45.95
N ASP A 172 -56.85 -12.76 -45.00
CA ASP A 172 -56.45 -13.85 -44.04
C ASP A 172 -57.07 -15.28 -44.08
N PRO A 173 -56.44 -16.37 -43.51
CA PRO A 173 -55.50 -16.39 -42.36
C PRO A 173 -54.33 -17.42 -42.41
N GLU A 174 -53.43 -17.38 -41.39
CA GLU A 174 -52.85 -18.55 -40.66
C GLU A 174 -51.33 -18.48 -40.31
N SER A 175 -51.04 -18.54 -39.00
CA SER A 175 -49.83 -19.06 -38.30
C SER A 175 -48.50 -18.27 -38.27
N ILE A 176 -48.24 -17.49 -37.20
CA ILE A 176 -46.87 -17.16 -36.70
C ILE A 176 -46.88 -17.06 -35.15
N PRO A 177 -46.00 -17.75 -34.41
CA PRO A 177 -45.88 -17.62 -32.95
C PRO A 177 -45.14 -16.33 -32.53
N PRO A 178 -45.39 -15.77 -31.33
CA PRO A 178 -44.81 -14.48 -30.92
C PRO A 178 -43.30 -14.61 -30.59
N PRO A 179 -42.46 -13.63 -30.97
CA PRO A 179 -41.04 -13.63 -30.63
C PRO A 179 -40.84 -13.21 -29.16
N GLN A 180 -40.16 -14.06 -28.37
CA GLN A 180 -39.64 -13.74 -27.04
C GLN A 180 -38.44 -12.77 -27.11
N PRO A 181 -38.22 -11.90 -26.09
CA PRO A 181 -37.08 -10.99 -26.05
C PRO A 181 -35.92 -11.60 -25.26
N PRO A 182 -34.66 -11.60 -25.77
CA PRO A 182 -33.54 -11.56 -24.83
C PRO A 182 -32.29 -10.88 -25.41
N SER A 183 -32.19 -9.55 -25.33
CA SER A 183 -30.90 -8.86 -25.52
C SER A 183 -30.69 -7.67 -24.57
N ALA A 184 -31.76 -6.99 -24.16
CA ALA A 184 -31.68 -5.88 -23.22
C ALA A 184 -31.35 -6.32 -21.77
N PHE A 185 -31.83 -7.49 -21.33
CA PHE A 185 -31.68 -7.94 -19.93
C PHE A 185 -30.25 -8.44 -19.62
N LYS A 186 -29.53 -9.01 -20.59
CA LYS A 186 -28.12 -9.40 -20.43
C LYS A 186 -27.21 -8.17 -20.40
N ARG A 187 -27.55 -7.14 -21.19
CA ARG A 187 -26.81 -5.87 -21.25
C ARG A 187 -27.03 -5.05 -19.96
N SER A 188 -28.23 -5.10 -19.38
CA SER A 188 -28.51 -4.46 -18.09
C SER A 188 -27.87 -5.18 -16.91
N LEU A 189 -27.73 -6.52 -16.92
CA LEU A 189 -27.02 -7.25 -15.88
C LEU A 189 -25.50 -7.03 -15.95
N ALA A 190 -24.91 -6.99 -17.15
CA ALA A 190 -23.51 -6.64 -17.35
C ALA A 190 -23.22 -5.18 -16.98
N ALA A 191 -24.11 -4.24 -17.34
CA ALA A 191 -24.02 -2.85 -16.92
C ALA A 191 -24.31 -2.66 -15.42
N TYR A 192 -25.18 -3.47 -14.81
CA TYR A 192 -25.43 -3.49 -13.37
C TYR A 192 -24.22 -4.04 -12.60
N GLN A 193 -23.58 -5.08 -13.11
CA GLN A 193 -22.33 -5.62 -12.57
C GLN A 193 -21.16 -4.65 -12.75
N ALA A 194 -21.04 -3.96 -13.89
CA ALA A 194 -20.07 -2.90 -14.12
C ALA A 194 -20.33 -1.65 -13.23
N SER A 195 -21.58 -1.32 -12.96
CA SER A 195 -21.96 -0.20 -12.07
C SER A 195 -21.73 -0.48 -10.58
N LYS A 196 -21.60 -1.76 -10.20
CA LYS A 196 -21.18 -2.19 -8.86
C LYS A 196 -19.66 -2.26 -8.74
N GLN A 197 -18.91 -1.69 -9.68
CA GLN A 197 -17.54 -1.27 -9.44
C GLN A 197 -17.60 -0.08 -8.48
N ARG A 198 -17.76 -0.41 -7.19
CA ARG A 198 -17.62 0.50 -6.06
C ARG A 198 -16.38 1.32 -6.39
N ARG A 199 -16.54 2.62 -6.66
CA ARG A 199 -15.45 3.60 -6.64
C ARG A 199 -14.93 3.63 -5.20
N VAL A 200 -14.28 2.55 -4.77
CA VAL A 200 -13.42 2.53 -3.60
C VAL A 200 -12.46 3.67 -3.88
N SER A 201 -12.24 4.55 -2.90
CA SER A 201 -11.29 5.65 -3.04
C SER A 201 -9.89 5.06 -3.29
N LEU A 202 -9.60 4.73 -4.55
CA LEU A 202 -8.38 4.11 -5.06
C LEU A 202 -7.19 4.98 -4.64
N ARG A 203 -7.42 6.28 -4.68
CA ARG A 203 -6.54 7.34 -4.18
C ARG A 203 -6.15 7.16 -2.71
N GLN A 204 -7.06 6.71 -1.84
CA GLN A 204 -6.75 6.58 -0.41
C GLN A 204 -6.06 5.26 -0.06
N TYR A 205 -6.36 4.17 -0.77
CA TYR A 205 -5.73 2.87 -0.52
C TYR A 205 -4.38 2.70 -1.22
N VAL A 206 -4.07 3.50 -2.27
CA VAL A 206 -2.81 3.38 -3.02
C VAL A 206 -1.84 4.52 -2.74
N ILE A 207 -2.30 5.77 -2.62
CA ILE A 207 -1.38 6.91 -2.42
C ILE A 207 -0.78 6.92 -1.01
N MET A 208 -1.57 6.58 0.01
CA MET A 208 -1.08 6.63 1.38
C MET A 208 0.04 5.58 1.61
N PRO A 209 -0.11 4.31 1.19
CA PRO A 209 0.98 3.33 1.32
C PRO A 209 2.19 3.62 0.42
N SER A 210 1.99 4.19 -0.78
CA SER A 210 3.10 4.53 -1.66
C SER A 210 3.94 5.71 -1.13
N LEU A 211 3.32 6.72 -0.52
CA LEU A 211 4.03 7.79 0.18
C LEU A 211 4.83 7.25 1.38
N PHE A 212 4.26 6.30 2.12
CA PHE A 212 4.96 5.64 3.22
C PHE A 212 6.19 4.88 2.72
N PHE A 213 6.06 4.16 1.60
CA PHE A 213 7.19 3.49 0.99
C PHE A 213 8.31 4.45 0.55
N LEU A 214 7.97 5.61 -0.04
CA LEU A 214 8.98 6.62 -0.40
C LEU A 214 9.69 7.18 0.83
N ALA A 215 8.95 7.45 1.90
CA ALA A 215 9.54 7.84 3.17
C ALA A 215 10.46 6.75 3.73
N MET A 216 10.03 5.48 3.68
CA MET A 216 10.84 4.34 4.11
C MET A 216 12.13 4.24 3.27
N LEU A 217 12.05 4.30 1.95
CA LEU A 217 13.21 4.28 1.04
C LEU A 217 14.23 5.36 1.39
N THR A 218 13.79 6.62 1.53
CA THR A 218 14.70 7.74 1.87
C THR A 218 15.40 7.55 3.21
N THR A 219 14.71 6.97 4.21
CA THR A 219 15.28 6.76 5.55
C THR A 219 16.29 5.61 5.64
N TRP A 220 16.36 4.74 4.63
CA TRP A 220 17.32 3.63 4.55
C TRP A 220 18.58 3.96 3.76
N ILE A 221 18.54 4.99 2.89
CA ILE A 221 19.68 5.39 2.08
C ILE A 221 20.86 5.85 2.95
N ALA A 222 20.68 6.82 3.84
CA ALA A 222 21.80 7.36 4.62
C ALA A 222 22.44 6.35 5.58
N PRO A 223 21.69 5.51 6.34
CA PRO A 223 22.28 4.44 7.13
C PRO A 223 23.06 3.44 6.27
N THR A 224 22.58 3.14 5.07
CA THR A 224 23.27 2.21 4.16
C THR A 224 24.58 2.80 3.65
N ILE A 225 24.56 4.06 3.18
CA ILE A 225 25.77 4.76 2.75
C ILE A 225 26.79 4.83 3.90
N ASN A 226 26.33 5.17 5.11
CA ASN A 226 27.19 5.19 6.28
C ASN A 226 27.88 3.84 6.52
N ARG A 227 27.15 2.72 6.37
CA ARG A 227 27.73 1.40 6.59
C ARG A 227 28.59 0.88 5.45
N ILE A 228 28.30 1.24 4.20
CA ILE A 228 29.19 0.94 3.08
C ILE A 228 30.51 1.70 3.27
N ALA A 229 30.45 2.97 3.67
CA ALA A 229 31.65 3.78 3.94
C ALA A 229 32.50 3.19 5.07
N GLU A 230 31.88 2.79 6.18
CA GLU A 230 32.58 2.13 7.30
C GLU A 230 33.14 0.75 6.91
N PHE A 231 32.45 0.00 6.05
CA PHE A 231 32.90 -1.30 5.56
C PHE A 231 34.15 -1.17 4.67
N VAL A 232 34.16 -0.21 3.74
CA VAL A 232 35.23 -0.02 2.77
C VAL A 232 36.47 0.65 3.38
N HIS A 233 36.28 1.65 4.24
CA HIS A 233 37.40 2.44 4.76
C HIS A 233 37.88 2.02 6.14
N HIS A 234 37.20 1.08 6.82
CA HIS A 234 37.45 0.65 8.21
C HIS A 234 37.55 1.81 9.22
N LYS A 235 37.11 3.02 8.84
CA LYS A 235 37.12 4.23 9.66
C LYS A 235 35.70 4.52 10.15
N HIS A 236 35.63 5.23 11.26
CA HIS A 236 34.36 5.75 11.77
C HIS A 236 33.69 6.63 10.73
N GLY A 237 32.35 6.54 10.63
CA GLY A 237 31.56 7.47 9.82
C GLY A 237 31.87 8.91 10.21
N THR A 238 31.91 9.82 9.23
CA THR A 238 32.13 11.24 9.51
C THR A 238 30.95 11.81 10.31
N PHE A 239 31.20 12.82 11.13
CA PHE A 239 30.17 13.52 11.91
C PHE A 239 28.88 13.84 11.12
N PRO A 240 28.94 14.44 9.90
CA PRO A 240 27.73 14.70 9.11
C PRO A 240 26.95 13.44 8.73
N LEU A 241 27.64 12.32 8.53
CA LEU A 241 27.02 11.03 8.21
C LEU A 241 26.24 10.49 9.41
N LEU A 242 26.85 10.55 10.61
CA LEU A 242 26.21 10.15 11.87
C LEU A 242 24.97 10.99 12.21
N VAL A 243 25.05 12.31 11.99
CA VAL A 243 23.89 13.21 12.15
C VAL A 243 22.78 12.85 11.17
N SER A 244 23.12 12.59 9.90
CA SER A 244 22.14 12.20 8.87
C SER A 244 21.41 10.91 9.24
N VAL A 245 22.14 9.89 9.71
CA VAL A 245 21.54 8.62 10.17
C VAL A 245 20.59 8.83 11.34
N SER A 246 20.98 9.67 12.31
CA SER A 246 20.17 9.96 13.50
C SER A 246 18.88 10.70 13.15
N THR A 247 18.98 11.72 12.30
CA THR A 247 17.83 12.52 11.83
C THR A 247 16.86 11.66 11.03
N LEU A 248 17.36 10.87 10.07
CA LEU A 248 16.52 10.02 9.23
C LEU A 248 15.93 8.84 10.00
N GLY A 249 16.65 8.31 10.99
CA GLY A 249 16.10 7.31 11.92
C GLY A 249 14.91 7.86 12.71
N SER A 250 15.02 9.08 13.25
CA SER A 250 13.91 9.76 13.95
C SER A 250 12.73 10.03 13.03
N LEU A 251 13.03 10.37 11.76
CA LEU A 251 12.00 10.67 10.76
C LEU A 251 11.13 9.44 10.45
N ARG A 252 11.64 8.21 10.56
CA ARG A 252 10.81 6.98 10.43
C ARG A 252 9.67 6.94 11.43
N GLY A 253 9.98 7.15 12.71
CA GLY A 253 8.97 7.16 13.77
C GLY A 253 7.97 8.29 13.60
N PHE A 254 8.44 9.47 13.15
CA PHE A 254 7.58 10.60 12.83
C PHE A 254 6.56 10.26 11.73
N TRP A 255 6.98 9.66 10.63
CA TRP A 255 6.08 9.29 9.53
C TRP A 255 5.03 8.25 9.95
N ASN A 256 5.43 7.25 10.75
CA ASN A 256 4.49 6.31 11.36
C ASN A 256 3.43 7.03 12.20
N GLY A 257 3.84 8.00 13.03
CA GLY A 257 2.91 8.82 13.83
C GLY A 257 1.94 9.64 12.97
N VAL A 258 2.42 10.29 11.91
CA VAL A 258 1.57 11.06 10.98
C VAL A 258 0.49 10.18 10.35
N ILE A 259 0.82 8.94 9.97
CA ILE A 259 -0.14 8.00 9.41
C ILE A 259 -1.22 7.63 10.44
N PHE A 260 -0.82 7.25 11.65
CA PHE A 260 -1.79 6.91 12.70
C PHE A 260 -2.74 8.07 13.02
N VAL A 261 -2.21 9.29 13.09
CA VAL A 261 -3.01 10.49 13.34
C VAL A 261 -3.96 10.74 12.17
N THR A 262 -3.47 10.73 10.93
CA THR A 262 -4.30 11.03 9.75
C THR A 262 -5.40 9.98 9.51
N ILE A 263 -5.09 8.69 9.65
CA ILE A 263 -6.09 7.61 9.57
C ILE A 263 -7.06 7.69 10.75
N GLY A 264 -6.53 7.86 11.97
CA GLY A 264 -7.32 7.94 13.20
C GLY A 264 -8.31 9.10 13.18
N MET A 265 -7.87 10.29 12.76
CA MET A 265 -8.72 11.48 12.61
C MET A 265 -9.83 11.28 11.58
N LYS A 266 -9.54 10.63 10.44
CA LYS A 266 -10.56 10.29 9.43
C LYS A 266 -11.61 9.33 10.01
N GLY A 267 -11.17 8.30 10.74
CA GLY A 267 -12.07 7.36 11.41
C GLY A 267 -12.93 8.03 12.49
N TRP A 268 -12.36 8.93 13.27
CA TRP A 268 -13.09 9.70 14.28
C TRP A 268 -14.14 10.62 13.66
N LYS A 269 -13.78 11.37 12.60
CA LYS A 269 -14.72 12.21 11.86
C LYS A 269 -15.89 11.40 11.28
N ARG A 270 -15.63 10.22 10.72
CA ARG A 270 -16.68 9.33 10.18
C ARG A 270 -17.66 8.91 11.27
N ARG A 271 -17.15 8.40 12.40
CA ARG A 271 -17.98 8.00 13.55
C ARG A 271 -18.76 9.16 14.15
N ALA A 272 -18.17 10.35 14.21
CA ALA A 272 -18.86 11.55 14.68
C ALA A 272 -20.02 11.94 13.74
N SER A 273 -19.82 11.82 12.42
CA SER A 273 -20.88 12.04 11.42
C SER A 273 -22.02 11.02 11.57
N GLU A 274 -21.70 9.72 11.67
CA GLU A 274 -22.68 8.65 11.87
C GLU A 274 -23.52 8.88 13.14
N ARG A 275 -22.87 9.24 14.26
CA ARG A 275 -23.56 9.60 15.51
C ARG A 275 -24.51 10.78 15.34
N ARG A 276 -24.11 11.83 14.61
CA ARG A 276 -24.96 13.00 14.34
C ARG A 276 -26.19 12.64 13.52
N ILE A 277 -26.04 11.76 12.53
CA ILE A 277 -27.15 11.29 11.68
C ILE A 277 -28.14 10.45 12.50
N ALA A 278 -27.65 9.51 13.30
CA ALA A 278 -28.50 8.68 14.18
C ALA A 278 -29.31 9.53 15.17
N LEU A 279 -28.69 10.56 15.76
CA LEU A 279 -29.39 11.49 16.68
C LEU A 279 -30.49 12.29 15.98
N ARG A 280 -30.31 12.67 14.71
CA ARG A 280 -31.35 13.36 13.92
C ARG A 280 -32.53 12.45 13.61
N GLN A 281 -32.27 11.21 13.19
CA GLN A 281 -33.34 10.22 12.91
C GLN A 281 -34.17 9.90 14.17
N THR A 282 -33.53 9.80 15.33
CA THR A 282 -34.22 9.54 16.61
C THR A 282 -35.10 10.72 17.03
N ARG A 283 -34.74 11.95 16.65
CA ARG A 283 -35.49 13.17 16.96
C ARG A 283 -36.70 13.36 16.05
N ASP A 284 -36.58 13.02 14.76
CA ASP A 284 -37.69 13.13 13.80
C ASP A 284 -38.73 12.02 13.96
N GLY A 285 -38.33 10.79 14.35
CA GLY A 285 -39.27 9.70 14.63
C GLY A 285 -40.07 9.83 15.93
N ARG A 286 -39.90 10.92 16.69
CA ARG A 286 -40.60 11.20 17.94
C ARG A 286 -41.60 12.38 17.83
N ARG A 287 -41.74 12.97 16.63
CA ARG A 287 -42.76 13.97 16.30
C ARG A 287 -43.86 13.32 15.48
#